data_AF-A0A6N8KWP7-F1
#
_entry.id   AF-A0A6N8KWP7-F1
#
_cell.length_a   1.000
_cell.length_b   1.000
_cell.length_c   1.000
_cell.angle_alpha   90.00
_cell.angle_beta   90.00
_cell.angle_gamma   90.00
#
_symmetry.space_group_name_H-M   'P 1'
#
loop_
_entity.id
_entity.type
_entity.pdbx_description
1 polymer ?
#
loop_
_entity_poly.entity_id
_entity_poly.type
_entity_poly.pdbx_seq_one_letter_code
_entity_poly.pdbx_strand_id
1 'polypeptide(L)'
;MKYLFAPLLCSILFACGASNSSTKKPKIEGNWRWIKSTGGFVGRTTTPESSNQEVHLQISKDSIFTYENGEFKGAVPYNLQLGKVIESQKMEWQFEFEGRRTAVYQQDSLLILKEQCYDCFNRTFVKMKE
;
A
#
# COMPACT_ATOMS: atom_id res chain seq x y z
N MET A 1 32.10 19.88 45.14
CA MET A 1 30.64 19.98 45.36
C MET A 1 29.95 19.33 44.19
N LYS A 2 29.05 18.37 44.47
CA LYS A 2 28.43 17.44 43.51
C LYS A 2 27.50 18.21 42.55
N TYR A 3 27.68 18.00 41.25
CA TYR A 3 26.82 18.52 40.19
C TYR A 3 25.42 17.90 40.30
N LEU A 4 24.39 18.73 40.42
CA LEU A 4 22.99 18.34 40.28
C LEU A 4 22.49 18.87 38.93
N PHE A 5 22.70 18.08 37.88
CA PHE A 5 22.05 18.26 36.59
C PHE A 5 20.64 17.68 36.69
N ALA A 6 19.62 18.54 36.72
CA ALA A 6 18.23 18.13 36.62
C ALA A 6 17.88 17.85 35.15
N PRO A 7 17.38 16.65 34.77
CA PRO A 7 16.95 16.41 33.41
C PRO A 7 15.55 17.04 33.21
N LEU A 8 15.50 18.04 32.33
CA LEU A 8 14.28 18.60 31.79
C LEU A 8 13.56 17.51 30.97
N LEU A 9 12.55 16.90 31.57
CA LEU A 9 11.68 15.91 30.93
C LEU A 9 10.80 16.63 29.89
N CYS A 10 11.34 16.80 28.68
CA CYS A 10 10.60 17.34 27.55
C CYS A 10 9.73 16.22 26.94
N SER A 11 8.54 16.03 27.51
CA SER A 11 7.52 15.14 26.97
C SER A 11 6.94 15.74 25.69
N ILE A 12 7.58 15.46 24.56
CA ILE A 12 7.04 15.78 23.23
C ILE A 12 5.85 14.84 23.02
N LEU A 13 4.65 15.33 23.32
CA LEU A 13 3.42 14.69 22.90
C LEU A 13 3.37 14.74 21.37
N PHE A 14 3.78 13.66 20.72
CA PHE A 14 3.44 13.41 19.33
C PHE A 14 1.91 13.30 19.28
N ALA A 15 1.26 14.40 18.89
CA ALA A 15 -0.13 14.39 18.46
C ALA A 15 -0.20 13.48 17.23
N CYS A 16 -0.58 12.23 17.47
CA CYS A 16 -0.97 11.31 16.40
C CYS A 16 -2.26 11.88 15.81
N GLY A 17 -2.14 12.64 14.73
CA GLY A 17 -3.29 13.10 13.95
C GLY A 17 -4.01 11.88 13.41
N ALA A 18 -5.16 11.53 14.00
CA ALA A 18 -6.05 10.55 13.43
C ALA A 18 -6.54 11.09 12.09
N SER A 19 -5.92 10.65 11.00
CA SER A 19 -6.43 10.89 9.67
C SER A 19 -7.80 10.22 9.58
N ASN A 20 -8.86 11.04 9.52
CA ASN A 20 -10.19 10.57 9.17
C ASN A 20 -10.07 9.71 7.91
N SER A 21 -10.48 8.45 7.98
CA SER A 21 -10.61 7.57 6.82
C SER A 21 -11.52 8.29 5.82
N SER A 22 -10.95 8.84 4.76
CA SER A 22 -11.76 9.57 3.78
C SER A 22 -12.65 8.54 3.09
N THR A 23 -13.97 8.72 3.19
CA THR A 23 -14.95 7.91 2.45
C THR A 23 -14.88 8.12 0.93
N LYS A 24 -14.06 9.07 0.47
CA LYS A 24 -13.85 9.37 -0.94
C LYS A 24 -13.18 8.20 -1.66
N LYS A 25 -13.75 7.80 -2.79
CA LYS A 25 -13.19 6.77 -3.68
C LYS A 25 -11.78 7.18 -4.13
N PRO A 26 -10.76 6.32 -3.97
CA PRO A 26 -9.42 6.64 -4.44
C PRO A 26 -9.38 6.68 -5.97
N LYS A 27 -8.63 7.66 -6.52
CA LYS A 27 -8.39 7.77 -7.96
C LYS A 27 -7.11 7.01 -8.29
N ILE A 28 -7.25 5.76 -8.66
CA ILE A 28 -6.13 4.81 -8.85
C ILE A 28 -5.77 4.59 -10.32
N GLU A 29 -6.52 5.18 -11.25
CA GLU A 29 -6.24 5.09 -12.68
C GLU A 29 -4.87 5.71 -13.01
N GLY A 30 -4.09 5.01 -13.82
CA GLY A 30 -2.76 5.43 -14.24
C GLY A 30 -1.74 4.29 -14.30
N ASN A 31 -0.48 4.67 -14.48
CA ASN A 31 0.66 3.75 -14.55
C ASN A 31 1.45 3.77 -13.24
N TRP A 32 1.72 2.59 -12.70
CA TRP A 32 2.28 2.40 -11.37
C TRP A 32 3.43 1.41 -11.41
N ARG A 33 4.61 1.84 -10.98
CA ARG A 33 5.79 0.99 -10.86
C ARG A 33 5.92 0.47 -9.44
N TRP A 34 6.04 -0.83 -9.28
CA TRP A 34 6.27 -1.46 -7.99
C TRP A 34 7.61 -1.03 -7.41
N ILE A 35 7.63 -0.69 -6.12
CA ILE A 35 8.86 -0.29 -5.42
C ILE A 35 9.20 -1.21 -4.26
N LYS A 36 8.21 -1.84 -3.62
CA LYS A 36 8.44 -2.83 -2.57
C LYS A 36 7.18 -3.63 -2.24
N SER A 37 7.40 -4.83 -1.73
CA SER A 37 6.42 -5.63 -1.02
C SER A 37 6.95 -5.93 0.38
N THR A 38 6.09 -5.86 1.39
CA THR A 38 6.44 -6.20 2.77
C THR A 38 5.35 -7.05 3.40
N GLY A 39 5.71 -8.17 4.03
CA GLY A 39 4.75 -9.06 4.67
C GLY A 39 5.25 -10.49 4.83
N GLY A 40 4.32 -11.43 4.95
CA GLY A 40 4.63 -12.83 5.25
C GLY A 40 5.13 -13.07 6.67
N PHE A 41 5.22 -14.34 7.06
CA PHE A 41 5.40 -14.75 8.45
C PHE A 41 6.65 -14.16 9.10
N VAL A 42 7.69 -14.00 8.28
CA VAL A 42 8.99 -13.48 8.68
C VAL A 42 9.13 -11.97 8.50
N GLY A 43 8.09 -11.27 8.02
CA GLY A 43 8.14 -9.84 7.73
C GLY A 43 9.11 -9.48 6.61
N ARG A 44 9.17 -10.31 5.56
CA ARG A 44 10.12 -10.14 4.45
C ARG A 44 9.78 -8.87 3.67
N THR A 45 10.81 -8.10 3.36
CA THR A 45 10.73 -7.04 2.34
C THR A 45 11.41 -7.51 1.06
N THR A 46 10.71 -7.33 -0.05
CA THR A 46 11.20 -7.58 -1.40
C THR A 46 11.09 -6.29 -2.22
N THR A 47 12.16 -5.89 -2.88
CA THR A 47 12.24 -4.76 -3.82
C THR A 47 12.70 -5.25 -5.19
N PRO A 48 12.56 -4.44 -6.26
CA PRO A 48 13.08 -4.80 -7.58
C PRO A 48 14.53 -5.25 -7.58
N GLU A 49 15.39 -4.59 -6.81
CA GLU A 49 16.82 -4.90 -6.71
C GLU A 49 17.06 -6.25 -6.02
N SER A 50 16.25 -6.59 -5.02
CA SER A 50 16.40 -7.85 -4.28
C SER A 50 15.84 -9.07 -5.01
N SER A 51 14.88 -8.87 -5.93
CA SER A 51 14.24 -9.96 -6.69
C SER A 51 14.70 -10.04 -8.13
N ASN A 52 15.41 -9.02 -8.63
CA ASN A 52 15.70 -8.84 -10.05
C ASN A 52 14.42 -8.91 -10.92
N GLN A 53 13.35 -8.31 -10.41
CA GLN A 53 12.04 -8.25 -11.08
C GLN A 53 11.54 -6.81 -11.09
N GLU A 54 11.08 -6.36 -12.26
CA GLU A 54 10.33 -5.13 -12.41
C GLU A 54 8.85 -5.45 -12.59
N VAL A 55 7.99 -4.81 -11.80
CA VAL A 55 6.53 -4.98 -11.89
C VAL A 55 5.88 -3.64 -12.16
N HIS A 56 4.98 -3.60 -13.14
CA HIS A 56 4.22 -2.41 -13.53
C HIS A 56 2.73 -2.78 -13.62
N LEU A 57 1.89 -1.96 -12.98
CA LEU A 57 0.45 -1.97 -13.15
C LEU A 57 0.00 -0.79 -14.01
N GLN A 58 -0.75 -1.07 -15.07
CA GLN A 58 -1.58 -0.06 -15.72
C GLN A 58 -3.02 -0.27 -15.25
N ILE A 59 -3.61 0.75 -14.63
CA ILE A 59 -4.97 0.68 -14.10
C ILE A 59 -5.86 1.58 -14.95
N SER A 60 -6.80 0.98 -15.68
CA SER A 60 -7.88 1.68 -16.39
C SER A 60 -9.06 1.90 -15.44
N LYS A 61 -10.22 2.33 -15.96
CA LYS A 61 -11.45 2.49 -15.18
C LYS A 61 -12.01 1.17 -14.63
N ASP A 62 -11.73 0.05 -15.30
CA ASP A 62 -12.39 -1.24 -15.09
C ASP A 62 -11.44 -2.43 -15.05
N SER A 63 -10.17 -2.25 -15.42
CA SER A 63 -9.20 -3.33 -15.55
C SER A 63 -7.83 -2.94 -15.00
N ILE A 64 -7.14 -3.92 -14.42
CA ILE A 64 -5.74 -3.82 -14.00
C ILE A 64 -4.93 -4.71 -14.92
N PHE A 65 -3.99 -4.12 -15.63
CA PHE A 65 -3.04 -4.80 -16.51
C PHE A 65 -1.71 -4.93 -15.77
N THR A 66 -1.17 -6.14 -15.71
CA THR A 66 0.09 -6.44 -15.04
C THR A 66 1.17 -6.73 -16.08
N TYR A 67 2.31 -6.08 -15.89
CA TYR A 67 3.53 -6.31 -16.65
C TYR A 67 4.64 -6.70 -15.70
N GLU A 68 5.42 -7.72 -16.08
CA GLU A 68 6.63 -8.11 -15.36
C GLU A 68 7.80 -8.13 -16.33
N ASN A 69 8.89 -7.43 -15.98
CA ASN A 69 10.08 -7.28 -16.83
C ASN A 69 9.76 -6.80 -18.26
N GLY A 70 8.77 -5.90 -18.39
CA GLY A 70 8.31 -5.37 -19.67
C GLY A 70 7.33 -6.29 -20.43
N GLU A 71 7.12 -7.52 -19.99
CA GLU A 71 6.18 -8.44 -20.64
C GLU A 71 4.79 -8.36 -20.02
N PHE A 72 3.76 -8.34 -20.87
CA PHE A 72 2.37 -8.43 -20.43
C PHE A 72 2.09 -9.81 -19.81
N LYS A 73 1.63 -9.84 -18.56
CA LYS A 73 1.29 -11.07 -17.84
C LYS A 73 -0.21 -11.35 -17.78
N GLY A 74 -1.03 -10.31 -17.86
CA GLY A 74 -2.48 -10.47 -17.89
C GLY A 74 -3.22 -9.20 -17.53
N ALA A 75 -4.54 -9.25 -17.72
CA ALA A 75 -5.47 -8.21 -17.32
C ALA A 75 -6.58 -8.84 -16.50
N VAL A 76 -6.94 -8.20 -15.39
CA VAL A 76 -8.07 -8.60 -14.54
C VAL A 76 -9.06 -7.46 -14.41
N PRO A 77 -10.37 -7.72 -14.59
CA PRO A 77 -11.38 -6.71 -14.29
C PRO A 77 -11.39 -6.44 -12.78
N TYR A 78 -11.70 -5.21 -12.39
CA TYR A 78 -11.82 -4.86 -10.98
C TYR A 78 -13.05 -3.99 -10.70
N ASN A 79 -13.52 -4.05 -9.46
CA ASN A 79 -14.54 -3.14 -8.94
C ASN A 79 -14.14 -2.67 -7.54
N LEU A 80 -13.99 -1.36 -7.38
CA LEU A 80 -13.74 -0.73 -6.09
C LEU A 80 -15.05 -0.69 -5.28
N GLN A 81 -15.03 -1.31 -4.11
CA GLN A 81 -16.14 -1.38 -3.18
C GLN A 81 -15.66 -1.12 -1.74
N LEU A 82 -16.55 -0.62 -0.88
CA LEU A 82 -16.26 -0.49 0.55
C LEU A 82 -16.40 -1.85 1.24
N GLY A 83 -15.46 -2.20 2.11
CA GLY A 83 -15.58 -3.37 2.98
C GLY A 83 -14.71 -3.30 4.23
N LYS A 84 -15.01 -4.17 5.20
CA LYS A 84 -14.29 -4.21 6.47
C LYS A 84 -12.87 -4.75 6.30
N VAL A 85 -11.87 -3.98 6.71
CA VAL A 85 -10.48 -4.45 6.74
C VAL A 85 -10.17 -5.24 8.00
N ILE A 86 -9.27 -6.21 7.91
CA ILE A 86 -8.97 -7.14 9.00
C ILE A 86 -8.33 -6.42 10.19
N GLU A 87 -7.44 -5.47 9.92
CA GLU A 87 -6.58 -4.83 10.91
C GLU A 87 -7.34 -3.90 11.86
N SER A 88 -8.40 -3.24 11.38
CA SER A 88 -9.13 -2.22 12.16
C SER A 88 -10.63 -2.40 12.18
N GLN A 89 -11.18 -3.35 11.42
CA GLN A 89 -12.62 -3.54 11.22
C GLN A 89 -13.37 -2.33 10.63
N LYS A 90 -12.63 -1.31 10.16
CA LYS A 90 -13.18 -0.13 9.50
C LYS A 90 -13.52 -0.44 8.04
N MET A 91 -14.46 0.33 7.50
CA MET A 91 -14.82 0.26 6.08
C MET A 91 -13.78 1.03 5.27
N GLU A 92 -13.06 0.33 4.39
CA GLU A 92 -12.08 0.90 3.46
C GLU A 92 -12.39 0.46 2.03
N TRP A 93 -11.84 1.19 1.06
CA TRP A 93 -11.96 0.83 -0.35
C TRP A 93 -11.10 -0.40 -0.67
N GLN A 94 -11.67 -1.36 -1.39
CA GLN A 94 -11.04 -2.63 -1.72
C GLN A 94 -11.50 -3.15 -3.09
N PHE A 95 -10.70 -4.00 -3.71
CA PHE A 95 -11.07 -4.81 -4.88
C PHE A 95 -10.47 -6.22 -4.77
N GLU A 96 -10.93 -7.14 -5.62
CA GLU A 96 -10.30 -8.46 -5.78
C GLU A 96 -9.11 -8.35 -6.73
N PHE A 97 -7.94 -8.82 -6.29
CA PHE A 97 -6.70 -8.80 -7.06
C PHE A 97 -5.93 -10.09 -6.81
N GLU A 98 -5.53 -10.79 -7.88
CA GLU A 98 -4.79 -12.05 -7.78
C GLU A 98 -5.44 -13.07 -6.81
N GLY A 99 -6.78 -13.13 -6.82
CA GLY A 99 -7.57 -14.03 -5.96
C GLY A 99 -7.66 -13.60 -4.50
N ARG A 100 -7.26 -12.37 -4.16
CA ARG A 100 -7.35 -11.82 -2.80
C ARG A 100 -8.07 -10.49 -2.78
N ARG A 101 -8.94 -10.35 -1.77
CA ARG A 101 -9.45 -9.06 -1.35
C ARG A 101 -8.30 -8.17 -0.92
N THR A 102 -8.22 -6.98 -1.51
CA THR A 102 -7.08 -6.09 -1.36
C THR A 102 -7.58 -4.69 -1.04
N ALA A 103 -7.19 -4.15 0.12
CA ALA A 103 -7.51 -2.78 0.50
C ALA A 103 -6.57 -1.80 -0.23
N VAL A 104 -7.11 -0.64 -0.57
CA VAL A 104 -6.50 0.29 -1.53
C VAL A 104 -6.34 1.65 -0.90
N TYR A 105 -5.10 2.12 -0.84
CA TYR A 105 -4.77 3.44 -0.33
C TYR A 105 -3.97 4.17 -1.39
N GLN A 106 -4.42 5.37 -1.77
CA GLN A 106 -3.71 6.24 -2.68
C GLN A 106 -3.42 7.56 -1.99
N GLN A 107 -2.14 7.93 -1.96
CA GLN A 107 -1.67 9.19 -1.40
C GLN A 107 -0.60 9.75 -2.34
N ASP A 108 -0.87 10.91 -2.91
CA ASP A 108 0.03 11.59 -3.86
C ASP A 108 0.50 10.67 -5.01
N SER A 109 1.80 10.39 -5.09
CA SER A 109 2.40 9.49 -6.07
C SER A 109 2.47 8.04 -5.60
N LEU A 110 1.90 7.68 -4.45
CA LEU A 110 1.94 6.32 -3.92
C LEU A 110 0.58 5.63 -4.05
N LEU A 111 0.63 4.37 -4.48
CA LEU A 111 -0.46 3.41 -4.41
C LEU A 111 -0.01 2.26 -3.50
N ILE A 112 -0.79 1.99 -2.47
CA ILE A 112 -0.55 0.91 -1.52
C ILE A 112 -1.71 -0.06 -1.61
N LEU A 113 -1.39 -1.31 -1.96
CA LEU A 113 -2.30 -2.42 -2.03
C LEU A 113 -2.01 -3.36 -0.85
N LYS A 114 -2.99 -3.51 0.06
CA LYS A 114 -2.86 -4.37 1.25
C LYS A 114 -3.74 -5.59 1.11
N GLU A 115 -3.13 -6.74 0.86
CA GLU A 115 -3.82 -8.02 0.83
C GLU A 115 -4.49 -8.27 2.19
N GLN A 116 -5.80 -8.54 2.17
CA GLN A 116 -6.60 -8.71 3.37
C GLN A 116 -6.47 -10.14 3.91
N CYS A 117 -5.28 -10.45 4.44
CA CYS A 117 -5.00 -11.65 5.22
C CYS A 117 -3.87 -11.38 6.23
N TYR A 118 -3.84 -12.11 7.35
CA TYR A 118 -2.91 -11.84 8.46
C TYR A 118 -1.44 -11.98 8.09
N ASP A 119 -1.12 -12.89 7.18
CA ASP A 119 0.25 -13.23 6.81
C ASP A 119 0.58 -12.91 5.34
N CYS A 120 -0.15 -11.95 4.78
CA CYS A 120 -0.04 -11.59 3.38
C CYS A 120 0.92 -10.42 3.17
N PHE A 121 1.00 -9.93 1.93
CA PHE A 121 1.90 -8.86 1.56
C PHE A 121 1.17 -7.54 1.30
N ASN A 122 1.82 -6.47 1.72
CA ASN A 122 1.49 -5.11 1.30
C ASN A 122 2.40 -4.74 0.14
N ARG A 123 1.83 -4.36 -1.00
CA ARG A 123 2.57 -3.92 -2.19
C ARG A 123 2.48 -2.41 -2.32
N THR A 124 3.62 -1.76 -2.46
CA THR A 124 3.72 -0.32 -2.67
C THR A 124 4.20 -0.04 -4.07
N PHE A 125 3.53 0.89 -4.73
CA PHE A 125 3.84 1.35 -6.07
C PHE A 125 4.01 2.87 -6.07
N VAL A 126 4.82 3.36 -6.99
CA VAL A 126 4.97 4.78 -7.29
C VAL A 126 4.36 5.08 -8.66
N LYS A 127 3.65 6.20 -8.77
CA LYS A 127 3.09 6.68 -10.03
C LYS A 127 4.22 6.99 -11.01
N MET A 128 4.09 6.46 -12.22
CA MET A 128 5.03 6.75 -13.31
C MET A 128 4.74 8.14 -13.86
N LYS A 129 5.79 8.87 -14.23
CA LYS A 129 5.63 10.12 -14.97
C LYS A 129 5.15 9.77 -16.38
N GLU A 130 4.13 10.48 -16.84
CA GLU A 130 3.70 10.48 -18.24
C GLU A 130 4.72 11.22 -19.11
#